data_AF-A0A7Y4RN35-F1
#
_entry.id   AF-A0A7Y4RN35-F1
#
_cell.length_a   1.000
_cell.length_b   1.000
_cell.length_c   1.000
_cell.angle_alpha   90.00
_cell.angle_beta   90.00
_cell.angle_gamma   90.00
#
_symmetry.space_group_name_H-M   'P 1'
#
loop_
_entity.id
_entity.type
_entity.pdbx_description
1 polymer ?
#
loop_
_entity_poly.entity_id
_entity_poly.type
_entity_poly.pdbx_seq_one_letter_code
_entity_poly.pdbx_strand_id
1 'polypeptide(L)'
;MKVQPELRRFFERVSSLHEAAQLEEQEREAARTRAAKPAARRKRWNPGAIRVYLLAIGSIVAVGMWVVQSLRPQPLGRPILPESIHGRWETNNPKYRHRGFWISWDKVAFQTGPLLTDYTIAQIEDVVARPSLTGDTTYFTVNYRGEEGRATWAFAFAGKPKPAIRFSHQKEIEWRPGKGEGWPRN
;
A
#
# COMPACT_ATOMS: atom_id res chain seq x y z
N MET A 1 -67.18 -49.83 29.50
CA MET A 1 -67.89 -48.54 29.72
C MET A 1 -68.46 -48.08 28.38
N LYS A 2 -69.80 -48.05 28.23
CA LYS A 2 -70.48 -47.59 27.01
C LYS A 2 -70.70 -46.07 27.13
N VAL A 3 -69.99 -45.27 26.34
CA VAL A 3 -70.19 -43.81 26.29
C VAL A 3 -71.53 -43.54 25.60
N GLN A 4 -72.41 -42.79 26.26
CA GLN A 4 -73.76 -42.48 25.76
C GLN A 4 -73.71 -41.68 24.44
N PRO A 5 -74.52 -42.03 23.42
CA PRO A 5 -74.52 -41.39 22.10
C PRO A 5 -74.93 -39.90 22.10
N GLU A 6 -75.55 -39.44 23.19
CA GLU A 6 -75.91 -38.03 23.41
C GLU A 6 -74.69 -37.14 23.67
N LEU A 7 -73.68 -37.64 24.41
CA LEU A 7 -72.45 -36.90 24.68
C LEU A 7 -71.63 -36.64 23.41
N ARG A 8 -71.62 -37.60 22.47
CA ARG A 8 -70.90 -37.47 21.21
C ARG A 8 -71.50 -36.36 20.32
N ARG A 9 -72.83 -36.30 20.24
CA ARG A 9 -73.55 -35.23 19.51
C ARG A 9 -73.33 -33.86 20.15
N PHE A 10 -73.24 -33.78 21.47
CA PHE A 10 -72.93 -32.53 22.16
C PHE A 10 -71.52 -32.02 21.82
N PHE A 11 -70.49 -32.88 21.89
CA PHE A 11 -69.12 -32.49 21.55
C PHE A 11 -68.95 -32.11 20.07
N GLU A 12 -69.62 -32.80 19.14
CA GLU A 12 -69.63 -32.41 17.73
C GLU A 12 -70.25 -31.01 17.52
N ARG A 13 -71.34 -30.70 18.24
CA ARG A 13 -71.98 -29.39 18.18
C ARG A 13 -71.08 -28.28 18.75
N VAL A 14 -70.44 -28.52 19.89
CA VAL A 14 -69.53 -27.55 20.52
C VAL A 14 -68.31 -27.32 19.63
N SER A 15 -67.76 -28.38 19.03
CA SER A 15 -66.64 -28.26 18.08
C SER A 15 -67.04 -27.43 16.86
N SER A 16 -68.22 -27.68 16.27
CA SER A 16 -68.69 -26.93 15.10
C SER A 16 -68.93 -25.43 15.40
N LEU A 17 -69.38 -25.10 16.61
CA LEU A 17 -69.59 -23.71 17.02
C LEU A 17 -68.26 -22.98 17.25
N HIS A 18 -67.26 -23.69 17.78
CA HIS A 18 -65.92 -23.14 17.96
C HIS A 18 -65.23 -22.86 16.61
N GLU A 19 -65.37 -23.79 15.67
CA GLU A 19 -64.80 -23.66 14.33
C GLU A 19 -65.46 -22.53 13.53
N ALA A 20 -66.79 -22.36 13.65
CA ALA A 20 -67.50 -21.24 13.05
C ALA A 20 -67.09 -19.89 13.63
N ALA A 21 -66.86 -19.81 14.94
CA ALA A 21 -66.41 -18.58 15.61
C ALA A 21 -64.98 -18.18 15.16
N GLN A 22 -64.08 -19.16 14.99
CA GLN A 22 -62.73 -18.88 14.50
C GLN A 22 -62.72 -18.42 13.04
N LEU A 23 -63.58 -18.97 12.19
CA LEU A 23 -63.73 -18.51 10.81
C LEU A 23 -64.22 -17.06 10.73
N GLU A 24 -65.21 -16.66 11.53
CA GLU A 24 -65.66 -15.27 11.56
C GLU A 24 -64.57 -14.31 12.06
N GLU A 25 -63.79 -14.71 13.06
CA GLU A 25 -62.70 -13.88 13.59
C GLU A 25 -61.57 -13.73 12.55
N GLN A 26 -61.24 -14.82 11.85
CA GLN A 26 -60.25 -14.81 10.78
C GLN A 26 -60.72 -13.97 9.58
N GLU A 27 -62.00 -14.02 9.22
CA GLU A 27 -62.57 -13.15 8.18
C GLU A 27 -62.56 -11.68 8.59
N ARG A 28 -62.83 -11.37 9.87
CA ARG A 28 -62.75 -9.99 10.39
C ARG A 28 -61.33 -9.47 10.41
N GLU A 29 -60.34 -10.28 10.76
CA GLU A 29 -58.93 -9.90 10.68
C GLU A 29 -58.45 -9.75 9.23
N ALA A 30 -58.87 -10.64 8.33
CA ALA A 30 -58.61 -10.52 6.91
C ALA A 30 -59.26 -9.25 6.31
N ALA A 31 -60.46 -8.90 6.75
CA ALA A 31 -61.13 -7.66 6.34
C ALA A 31 -60.42 -6.42 6.89
N ARG A 32 -59.96 -6.44 8.14
CA ARG A 32 -59.16 -5.35 8.75
C ARG A 32 -57.83 -5.16 8.05
N THR A 33 -57.12 -6.24 7.73
CA THR A 33 -55.83 -6.16 7.00
C THR A 33 -55.99 -5.73 5.55
N ARG A 34 -57.12 -6.03 4.90
CA ARG A 34 -57.47 -5.47 3.57
C ARG A 34 -57.85 -3.99 3.64
N ALA A 35 -58.58 -3.56 4.67
CA ALA A 35 -58.97 -2.16 4.87
C ALA A 35 -57.78 -1.27 5.30
N ALA A 36 -56.75 -1.85 5.93
CA ALA A 36 -55.61 -1.13 6.48
C ALA A 36 -54.36 -1.13 5.59
N LYS A 37 -54.42 -1.50 4.30
CA LYS A 37 -53.31 -1.23 3.38
C LYS A 37 -53.34 0.26 3.01
N PRO A 38 -52.47 1.13 3.56
CA PRO A 38 -52.32 2.45 2.99
C PRO A 38 -51.94 2.26 1.53
N ALA A 39 -52.69 2.88 0.63
CA ALA A 39 -52.34 2.92 -0.79
C ALA A 39 -50.87 3.33 -0.88
N ALA A 40 -50.01 2.40 -1.28
CA ALA A 40 -48.58 2.61 -1.37
C ALA A 40 -48.36 3.77 -2.34
N ARG A 41 -48.13 4.96 -1.78
CA ARG A 41 -47.87 6.19 -2.52
C ARG A 41 -46.60 5.94 -3.31
N ARG A 42 -46.74 5.57 -4.59
CA ARG A 42 -45.62 5.28 -5.49
C ARG A 42 -44.68 6.47 -5.40
N LYS A 43 -43.54 6.28 -4.73
CA LYS A 43 -42.52 7.30 -4.53
C LYS A 43 -42.03 7.68 -5.92
N ARG A 44 -42.62 8.74 -6.49
CA ARG A 44 -42.28 9.27 -7.80
C ARG A 44 -40.79 9.60 -7.76
N TRP A 45 -39.97 8.76 -8.39
CA TRP A 45 -38.55 8.98 -8.52
C TRP A 45 -38.33 10.30 -9.24
N ASN A 46 -37.77 11.27 -8.54
CA ASN A 46 -37.43 12.55 -9.12
C ASN A 46 -36.08 12.38 -9.85
N PRO A 47 -36.05 12.45 -11.20
CA PRO A 47 -34.81 12.29 -11.95
C PRO A 47 -33.76 13.35 -11.58
N GLY A 48 -34.17 14.52 -11.06
CA GLY A 48 -33.26 15.52 -10.51
C GLY A 48 -32.51 15.04 -9.27
N ALA A 49 -33.16 14.27 -8.39
CA ALA A 49 -32.50 13.70 -7.21
C ALA A 49 -31.44 12.66 -7.59
N ILE A 50 -31.69 11.86 -8.63
CA ILE A 50 -30.71 10.89 -9.16
C ILE A 50 -29.47 11.60 -9.69
N ARG A 51 -29.65 12.71 -10.44
CA ARG A 51 -28.53 13.52 -10.95
C ARG A 51 -27.69 14.10 -9.82
N VAL A 52 -28.32 14.62 -8.77
CA VAL A 52 -27.62 15.16 -7.59
C VAL A 52 -26.85 14.05 -6.86
N TYR A 53 -27.45 12.86 -6.68
CA TYR A 53 -26.75 11.72 -6.07
C TYR A 53 -25.53 11.27 -6.89
N LEU A 54 -25.65 11.21 -8.22
CA LEU A 54 -24.53 10.84 -9.09
C LEU A 54 -23.40 11.87 -9.05
N LEU A 55 -23.73 13.17 -9.02
CA LEU A 55 -22.74 14.24 -8.87
C LEU A 55 -22.05 14.18 -7.50
N ALA A 56 -22.80 13.93 -6.42
CA ALA A 56 -22.26 13.78 -5.08
C ALA A 56 -21.31 12.57 -4.97
N ILE A 57 -21.69 11.43 -5.54
CA ILE A 57 -20.82 10.23 -5.57
C ILE A 57 -19.57 10.50 -6.40
N GLY A 58 -19.71 11.11 -7.59
CA GLY A 58 -18.57 11.45 -8.44
C GLY A 58 -17.59 12.40 -7.76
N SER A 59 -18.08 13.37 -7.00
CA SER A 59 -17.23 14.30 -6.25
C SER A 59 -16.52 13.64 -5.07
N ILE A 60 -17.17 12.72 -4.35
CA ILE A 60 -16.50 11.92 -3.30
C ILE A 60 -15.38 11.05 -3.91
N VAL A 61 -15.63 10.40 -5.05
CA VAL A 61 -14.63 9.58 -5.73
C VAL A 61 -13.46 10.44 -6.22
N ALA A 62 -13.74 11.61 -6.80
CA ALA A 62 -12.71 12.52 -7.28
C ALA A 62 -11.84 13.06 -6.12
N VAL A 63 -12.45 13.45 -5.00
CA VAL A 63 -11.72 13.88 -3.80
C VAL A 63 -10.90 12.72 -3.23
N GLY A 64 -11.46 11.51 -3.17
CA GLY A 64 -10.75 10.31 -2.74
C GLY A 64 -9.55 10.00 -3.63
N MET A 65 -9.71 10.07 -4.96
CA MET A 65 -8.60 9.90 -5.91
C MET A 65 -7.54 10.99 -5.74
N TRP A 66 -7.94 12.25 -5.55
CA TRP A 66 -7.01 13.36 -5.35
C TRP A 66 -6.21 13.20 -4.05
N VAL A 67 -6.85 12.81 -2.94
CA VAL A 67 -6.18 12.51 -1.67
C VAL A 67 -5.20 11.35 -1.83
N VAL A 68 -5.62 10.25 -2.47
CA VAL A 68 -4.74 9.09 -2.74
C VAL A 68 -3.56 9.50 -3.63
N GLN A 69 -3.79 10.33 -4.65
CA GLN A 69 -2.74 10.78 -5.56
C GLN A 69 -1.81 11.81 -4.91
N SER A 70 -2.31 12.65 -4.00
CA SER A 70 -1.51 13.61 -3.22
C SER A 70 -0.68 12.93 -2.14
N LEU A 71 -1.10 11.76 -1.65
CA LEU A 71 -0.34 10.93 -0.70
C LEU A 71 0.65 10.01 -1.40
N ARG A 72 0.56 9.84 -2.73
CA ARG A 72 1.63 9.16 -3.45
C ARG A 72 2.87 10.04 -3.34
N PRO A 73 4.04 9.49 -2.94
CA PRO A 73 5.28 10.22 -3.05
C PRO A 73 5.41 10.64 -4.51
N GLN A 74 5.34 11.96 -4.77
CA GLN A 74 5.71 12.47 -6.07
C GLN A 74 7.14 11.97 -6.34
N PRO A 75 7.47 11.55 -7.57
CA PRO A 75 8.86 11.45 -7.96
C PRO A 75 9.41 12.89 -7.97
N LEU A 76 9.77 13.39 -6.78
CA LEU A 76 10.71 14.48 -6.62
C LEU A 76 11.88 14.08 -7.53
N GLY A 77 12.13 14.88 -8.56
CA GLY A 77 13.01 14.53 -9.67
C GLY A 77 14.24 13.77 -9.19
N ARG A 78 14.58 12.67 -9.90
CA ARG A 78 15.59 11.66 -9.53
C ARG A 78 16.53 12.22 -8.46
N PRO A 79 16.37 11.91 -7.17
CA PRO A 79 17.23 12.49 -6.15
C PRO A 79 18.66 12.10 -6.47
N ILE A 80 19.39 13.09 -6.94
CA ILE A 80 20.70 12.91 -7.47
C ILE A 80 21.64 12.76 -6.26
N LEU A 81 22.48 11.72 -6.23
CA LEU A 81 23.49 11.56 -5.17
C LEU A 81 24.30 12.87 -5.07
N PRO A 82 24.47 13.43 -3.86
CA PRO A 82 25.19 14.70 -3.71
C PRO A 82 26.62 14.57 -4.26
N GLU A 83 27.13 15.65 -4.83
CA GLU A 83 28.46 15.70 -5.46
C GLU A 83 29.59 15.25 -4.51
N SER A 84 29.42 15.50 -3.22
CA SER A 84 30.35 15.08 -2.17
C SER A 84 30.51 13.56 -2.01
N ILE A 85 29.60 12.76 -2.58
CA ILE A 85 29.69 11.29 -2.59
C ILE A 85 30.45 10.78 -3.83
N HIS A 86 30.66 11.60 -4.85
CA HIS A 86 31.22 11.11 -6.10
C HIS A 86 32.71 10.85 -6.01
N GLY A 87 33.14 9.94 -6.88
CA GLY A 87 34.53 9.54 -6.98
C GLY A 87 34.75 8.13 -6.43
N ARG A 88 36.03 7.84 -6.21
CA ARG A 88 36.52 6.53 -5.79
C ARG A 88 36.48 6.40 -4.28
N TRP A 89 36.08 5.23 -3.81
CA TRP A 89 36.00 4.87 -2.41
C TRP A 89 36.80 3.60 -2.14
N GLU A 90 37.61 3.64 -1.09
CA GLU A 90 38.51 2.56 -0.70
C GLU A 90 38.43 2.32 0.80
N THR A 91 38.80 1.12 1.24
CA THR A 91 38.86 0.79 2.67
C THR A 91 40.27 0.33 3.05
N ASN A 92 40.64 0.61 4.30
CA ASN A 92 41.86 0.07 4.89
C ASN A 92 41.66 -1.33 5.49
N ASN A 93 40.44 -1.88 5.44
CA ASN A 93 40.16 -3.21 5.95
C ASN A 93 40.94 -4.28 5.15
N PRO A 94 41.79 -5.10 5.80
CA PRO A 94 42.63 -6.09 5.10
C PRO A 94 41.84 -7.09 4.24
N LYS A 95 40.60 -7.43 4.63
CA LYS A 95 39.73 -8.35 3.88
C LYS A 95 39.38 -7.83 2.48
N TYR A 96 39.39 -6.51 2.30
CA TYR A 96 39.02 -5.82 1.08
C TYR A 96 40.23 -5.08 0.48
N ARG A 97 41.45 -5.55 0.76
CA ARG A 97 42.64 -4.98 0.15
C ARG A 97 42.54 -5.07 -1.38
N HIS A 98 42.87 -3.97 -2.06
CA HIS A 98 42.73 -3.82 -3.52
C HIS A 98 41.28 -3.85 -4.02
N ARG A 99 40.30 -3.66 -3.14
CA ARG A 99 38.91 -3.43 -3.53
C ARG A 99 38.58 -1.96 -3.40
N GLY A 100 37.72 -1.50 -4.29
CA GLY A 100 37.19 -0.16 -4.28
C GLY A 100 35.90 -0.11 -5.08
N PHE A 101 35.24 1.02 -5.01
CA PHE A 101 34.11 1.31 -5.88
C PHE A 101 34.10 2.79 -6.26
N TRP A 102 33.38 3.11 -7.32
CA TRP A 102 33.21 4.47 -7.81
C TRP A 102 31.73 4.80 -7.83
N ILE A 103 31.39 6.01 -7.41
CA ILE A 103 30.01 6.54 -7.47
C ILE A 103 30.00 7.83 -8.30
N SER A 104 29.04 7.96 -9.21
CA SER A 104 28.76 9.19 -9.95
C SER A 104 27.27 9.50 -9.88
N TRP A 105 26.87 10.51 -10.64
CA TRP A 105 25.48 10.91 -10.85
C TRP A 105 24.56 9.76 -11.24
N ASP A 106 25.02 8.88 -12.13
CA ASP A 106 24.15 7.91 -12.80
C ASP A 106 24.72 6.49 -12.84
N LYS A 107 25.94 6.28 -12.34
CA LYS A 107 26.60 4.96 -12.37
C LYS A 107 27.31 4.65 -11.07
N VAL A 108 27.44 3.36 -10.82
CA VAL A 108 28.32 2.79 -9.82
C VAL A 108 29.24 1.77 -10.49
N ALA A 109 30.51 1.72 -10.10
CA ALA A 109 31.43 0.69 -10.54
C ALA A 109 32.02 -0.02 -9.32
N PHE A 110 32.07 -1.34 -9.33
CA PHE A 110 32.66 -2.16 -8.26
C PHE A 110 33.90 -2.87 -8.77
N GLN A 111 35.01 -2.80 -8.03
CA GLN A 111 36.24 -3.50 -8.40
C GLN A 111 36.15 -4.99 -8.05
N THR A 112 36.10 -5.84 -9.07
CA THR A 112 35.91 -7.30 -8.98
C THR A 112 37.21 -8.10 -9.00
N GLY A 113 38.35 -7.48 -9.27
CA GLY A 113 39.67 -8.10 -9.16
C GLY A 113 40.73 -7.22 -8.49
N PRO A 114 41.97 -7.72 -8.35
CA PRO A 114 43.09 -6.97 -7.78
C PRO A 114 43.59 -5.86 -8.72
N LEU A 115 43.36 -6.00 -10.03
CA LEU A 115 43.72 -5.01 -11.03
C LEU A 115 42.67 -3.91 -11.09
N LEU A 116 43.08 -2.69 -11.44
CA LEU A 116 42.17 -1.55 -11.58
C LEU A 116 41.24 -1.67 -12.80
N THR A 117 41.55 -2.59 -13.71
CA THR A 117 40.78 -2.92 -14.92
C THR A 117 39.65 -3.91 -14.65
N ASP A 118 39.67 -4.58 -13.50
CA ASP A 118 38.71 -5.62 -13.17
C ASP A 118 37.54 -4.98 -12.40
N TYR A 119 36.52 -4.55 -13.13
CA TYR A 119 35.36 -3.89 -12.53
C TYR A 119 34.06 -4.25 -13.25
N THR A 120 32.96 -4.11 -12.52
CA THR A 120 31.60 -4.20 -13.07
C THR A 120 30.93 -2.85 -12.92
N ILE A 121 30.45 -2.28 -14.03
CA ILE A 121 29.70 -1.01 -14.06
C ILE A 121 28.21 -1.31 -14.05
N ALA A 122 27.46 -0.58 -13.23
CA ALA A 122 26.01 -0.63 -13.19
C ALA A 122 25.40 0.77 -13.27
N GLN A 123 24.24 0.87 -13.93
CA GLN A 123 23.48 2.10 -14.06
C GLN A 123 22.59 2.31 -12.84
N ILE A 124 22.67 3.48 -12.20
CA ILE A 124 21.76 3.89 -11.14
C ILE A 124 20.41 4.25 -11.74
N GLU A 125 19.36 3.60 -11.26
CA GLU A 125 17.98 3.84 -11.71
C GLU A 125 17.24 4.81 -10.77
N ASP A 126 17.47 4.65 -9.47
CA ASP A 126 16.75 5.36 -8.42
C ASP A 126 17.59 5.45 -7.14
N VAL A 127 17.37 6.52 -6.37
CA VAL A 127 18.06 6.76 -5.10
C VAL A 127 17.02 7.21 -4.09
N VAL A 128 17.15 6.77 -2.85
CA VAL A 128 16.32 7.26 -1.73
C VAL A 128 17.26 7.74 -0.65
N ALA A 129 17.21 9.03 -0.35
CA ALA A 129 17.98 9.66 0.72
C ALA A 129 17.11 9.88 1.95
N ARG A 130 17.61 9.49 3.13
CA ARG A 130 16.98 9.69 4.43
C ARG A 130 17.99 10.34 5.38
N PRO A 131 17.87 11.64 5.68
CA PRO A 131 18.76 12.28 6.64
C PRO A 131 18.52 11.71 8.05
N SER A 132 19.59 11.57 8.83
CA SER A 132 19.50 11.24 10.26
C SER A 132 18.92 12.42 11.05
N LEU A 133 18.15 12.13 12.10
CA LEU A 133 17.63 13.14 13.04
C LEU A 133 18.75 13.97 13.71
N THR A 134 19.95 13.39 13.83
CA THR A 134 21.13 14.06 14.39
C THR A 134 21.90 14.93 13.38
N GLY A 135 21.54 14.91 12.10
CA GLY A 135 22.13 15.76 11.05
C GLY A 135 23.49 15.30 10.49
N ASP A 136 24.24 14.48 11.23
CA ASP A 136 25.62 14.13 10.85
C ASP A 136 25.75 13.03 9.78
N THR A 137 24.66 12.34 9.46
CA THR A 137 24.68 11.18 8.57
C THR A 137 23.43 11.16 7.70
N THR A 138 23.59 10.83 6.43
CA THR A 138 22.47 10.57 5.52
C THR A 138 22.52 9.12 5.06
N TYR A 139 21.38 8.44 5.14
CA TYR A 139 21.23 7.07 4.66
C TYR A 139 20.73 7.08 3.23
N PHE A 140 21.45 6.41 2.34
CA PHE A 140 21.12 6.26 0.94
C PHE A 140 20.73 4.82 0.65
N THR A 141 19.68 4.64 -0.15
CA THR A 141 19.33 3.38 -0.80
C THR A 141 19.40 3.61 -2.29
N VAL A 142 20.30 2.92 -2.99
CA VAL A 142 20.56 3.06 -4.42
C VAL A 142 20.08 1.80 -5.12
N ASN A 143 19.14 1.96 -6.03
CA ASN A 143 18.70 0.91 -6.94
C ASN A 143 19.47 1.04 -8.25
N TYR A 144 20.11 -0.04 -8.70
CA TYR A 144 20.92 -0.04 -9.91
C TYR A 144 20.66 -1.28 -10.75
N ARG A 145 21.03 -1.20 -12.03
CA ARG A 145 20.97 -2.29 -13.00
C ARG A 145 22.38 -2.62 -13.49
N GLY A 146 22.86 -3.81 -13.12
CA GLY A 146 24.09 -4.41 -13.65
C GLY A 146 23.79 -5.47 -14.71
N GLU A 147 24.81 -6.22 -15.11
CA GLU A 147 24.69 -7.32 -16.09
C GLU A 147 23.77 -8.44 -15.60
N GLU A 148 23.82 -8.76 -14.32
CA GLU A 148 23.00 -9.82 -13.68
C GLU A 148 21.56 -9.37 -13.36
N GLY A 149 21.22 -8.10 -13.66
CA GLY A 149 19.89 -7.53 -13.45
C GLY A 149 19.86 -6.40 -12.41
N ARG A 150 18.71 -6.25 -11.75
CA ARG A 150 18.46 -5.18 -10.78
C ARG A 150 18.95 -5.60 -9.39
N ALA A 151 19.63 -4.68 -8.72
CA ALA A 151 20.08 -4.85 -7.36
C ALA A 151 19.91 -3.54 -6.56
N THR A 152 19.90 -3.69 -5.23
CA THR A 152 19.76 -2.59 -4.28
C THR A 152 20.97 -2.57 -3.36
N TRP A 153 21.51 -1.37 -3.14
CA TRP A 153 22.62 -1.14 -2.24
C TRP A 153 22.31 0.00 -1.29
N ALA A 154 22.48 -0.25 0.01
CA ALA A 154 22.19 0.72 1.05
C ALA A 154 23.46 1.07 1.85
N PHE A 155 23.64 2.36 2.11
CA PHE A 155 24.80 2.87 2.85
C PHE A 155 24.50 4.14 3.64
N ALA A 156 25.28 4.38 4.68
CA ALA A 156 25.32 5.61 5.44
C ALA A 156 26.49 6.47 4.94
N PHE A 157 26.26 7.77 4.74
CA PHE A 157 27.27 8.75 4.37
C PHE A 157 27.40 9.81 5.46
N ALA A 158 28.62 9.96 6.00
CA ALA A 158 29.01 11.06 6.86
C ALA A 158 29.88 12.02 6.03
N GLY A 159 29.44 13.26 5.84
CA GLY A 159 30.05 14.16 4.85
C GLY A 159 31.21 15.03 5.35
N LYS A 160 31.19 15.48 6.61
CA LYS A 160 32.22 16.36 7.20
C LYS A 160 32.45 16.01 8.68
N PRO A 161 33.65 16.22 9.23
CA PRO A 161 34.87 16.72 8.55
C PRO A 161 35.65 15.64 7.78
N LYS A 162 35.32 14.36 7.99
CA LYS A 162 35.98 13.23 7.33
C LYS A 162 34.93 12.43 6.56
N PRO A 163 34.87 12.57 5.21
CA PRO A 163 33.91 11.84 4.40
C PRO A 163 34.08 10.33 4.57
N ALA A 164 32.98 9.64 4.85
CA ALA A 164 32.98 8.20 5.04
C ALA A 164 31.67 7.58 4.56
N ILE A 165 31.80 6.44 3.87
CA ILE A 165 30.68 5.57 3.51
C ILE A 165 30.77 4.29 4.35
N ARG A 166 29.64 3.86 4.89
CA ARG A 166 29.50 2.57 5.59
C ARG A 166 28.30 1.84 5.04
N PHE A 167 28.48 0.60 4.58
CA PHE A 167 27.36 -0.17 4.05
C PHE A 167 26.44 -0.63 5.17
N SER A 168 25.13 -0.65 4.90
CA SER A 168 24.15 -1.02 5.91
C SER A 168 24.35 -2.45 6.46
N HIS A 169 24.92 -3.34 5.64
CA HIS A 169 25.23 -4.73 5.99
C HIS A 169 26.68 -4.94 6.50
N GLN A 170 27.53 -3.89 6.51
CA GLN A 170 28.93 -3.91 6.95
C GLN A 170 29.26 -2.59 7.66
N LYS A 171 28.67 -2.39 8.85
CA LYS A 171 28.75 -1.11 9.57
C LYS A 171 30.14 -0.84 10.15
N GLU A 172 30.92 -1.89 10.36
CA GLU A 172 32.29 -1.89 10.85
C GLU A 172 33.32 -1.49 9.79
N ILE A 173 32.93 -1.49 8.51
CA ILE A 173 33.83 -1.18 7.40
C ILE A 173 33.59 0.24 6.95
N GLU A 174 34.64 1.05 7.12
CA GLU A 174 34.66 2.42 6.65
C GLU A 174 35.34 2.49 5.28
N TRP A 175 34.61 3.07 4.34
CA TRP A 175 35.09 3.42 3.02
C TRP A 175 35.36 4.92 3.00
N ARG A 176 36.54 5.30 2.53
CA ARG A 176 37.02 6.68 2.47
C ARG A 176 37.32 7.09 1.04
N PRO A 177 37.31 8.39 0.73
CA PRO A 177 37.73 8.86 -0.59
C PRO A 177 39.13 8.36 -0.93
N GLY A 178 39.26 7.67 -2.07
CA GLY A 178 40.52 7.19 -2.61
C GLY A 178 41.21 8.29 -3.44
N LYS A 179 42.53 8.15 -3.65
CA LYS A 179 43.34 9.14 -4.40
C LYS A 179 43.24 9.02 -5.93
N GLY A 180 42.43 8.10 -6.45
CA GLY A 180 42.29 7.87 -7.89
C GLY A 180 41.19 8.74 -8.50
N GLU A 181 41.56 9.72 -9.32
CA GLU A 181 40.62 10.67 -9.94
C GLU A 181 39.94 10.16 -11.23
N GLY A 182 40.30 8.98 -11.71
CA GLY A 182 39.74 8.41 -12.93
C GLY A 182 38.54 7.51 -12.69
N TRP A 183 37.43 7.76 -13.41
CA TRP A 183 36.42 6.74 -13.67
C TRP A 183 37.03 5.58 -14.46
N PRO A 184 36.68 4.32 -14.15
CA PRO A 184 37.02 3.20 -15.02
C PRO A 184 36.43 3.44 -16.42
N ARG A 185 37.27 3.30 -17.46
CA ARG A 185 36.87 3.42 -18.86
C ARG A 185 36.88 2.04 -19.48
N ASN A 186 35.74 1.61 -20.02
CA ASN A 186 35.66 0.43 -20.88
C ASN A 186 36.50 0.61 -22.14
#